data_AF-A0A9W7YH95-F1
#
_entry.id   AF-A0A9W7YH95-F1
#
_cell.length_a   1.000
_cell.length_b   1.000
_cell.length_c   1.000
_cell.angle_alpha   90.00
_cell.angle_beta   90.00
_cell.angle_gamma   90.00
#
_symmetry.space_group_name_H-M   'P 1'
#
loop_
_entity.id
_entity.type
_entity.pdbx_description
1 polymer ?
#
loop_
_entity_poly.entity_id
_entity_poly.type
_entity_poly.pdbx_seq_one_letter_code
_entity_poly.pdbx_strand_id
1 'polypeptide(L)'
;MQIDPGAWRDLGLEDCGSSDDKRERSLFSAIDHTNTKMGSRLLRANILQPSTDLSTIYARQTAVLELLDTEELFFSLSAQLVDMPDIDAAITSLICISQATTSRQ
;
A
#
# COMPACT_ATOMS: atom_id res chain seq x y z
N MET A 1 -0.24 -16.66 -1.48
CA MET A 1 0.53 -17.41 -0.47
C MET A 1 0.35 -16.76 0.89
N GLN A 2 0.03 -17.52 1.94
CA GLN A 2 0.02 -16.98 3.30
C GLN A 2 1.40 -17.22 3.92
N ILE A 3 2.04 -16.13 4.34
CA ILE A 3 3.28 -16.18 5.12
C ILE A 3 2.88 -16.08 6.60
N ASP A 4 3.48 -16.87 7.46
CA ASP A 4 3.16 -16.84 8.89
C ASP A 4 3.71 -15.57 9.58
N PRO A 5 3.06 -15.09 10.67
CA PRO A 5 3.50 -13.89 11.37
C PRO A 5 4.88 -13.98 12.05
N GLY A 6 5.44 -15.18 12.23
CA GLY A 6 6.81 -15.39 12.70
C GLY A 6 7.80 -15.02 11.60
N ALA A 7 7.61 -15.60 10.42
CA ALA A 7 8.41 -15.34 9.23
C ALA A 7 8.39 -13.86 8.81
N TRP A 8 7.29 -13.13 9.01
CA TRP A 8 7.26 -11.68 8.72
C TRP A 8 8.33 -10.90 9.49
N ARG A 9 8.54 -11.27 10.76
CA ARG A 9 9.52 -10.62 11.64
C ARG A 9 10.94 -11.06 11.33
N ASP A 10 11.13 -12.35 11.07
CA ASP A 10 12.44 -12.91 10.76
C ASP A 10 12.98 -12.40 9.41
N LEU A 11 12.09 -12.21 8.43
CA LEU A 11 12.43 -11.61 7.13
C LEU A 11 12.42 -10.08 7.15
N GLY A 12 12.04 -9.45 8.28
CA GLY A 12 11.96 -7.98 8.38
C GLY A 12 11.01 -7.36 7.35
N LEU A 13 9.89 -8.02 7.03
CA LEU A 13 8.96 -7.55 6.01
C LEU A 13 8.24 -6.26 6.43
N GLU A 14 7.98 -6.11 7.72
CA GLU A 14 7.24 -4.98 8.27
C GLU A 14 7.72 -4.61 9.68
N ASP A 15 7.54 -3.34 10.06
CA ASP A 15 7.95 -2.81 11.35
C ASP A 15 7.08 -3.35 12.49
N CYS A 16 7.60 -4.34 13.21
CA CYS A 16 6.94 -4.89 14.40
C CYS A 16 7.42 -4.26 15.73
N GLY A 17 8.17 -3.14 15.70
CA GLY A 17 8.82 -2.58 16.89
C GLY A 17 8.56 -1.08 17.10
N SER A 18 8.32 -0.68 18.35
CA SER A 18 8.14 0.71 18.78
C SER A 18 9.45 1.51 18.90
N SER A 19 10.59 0.93 18.54
CA SER A 19 11.89 1.60 18.53
C SER A 19 12.13 2.22 17.16
N ASP A 20 12.29 3.55 17.09
CA ASP A 20 12.52 4.28 15.84
C ASP A 20 13.69 3.70 15.01
N ASP A 21 14.71 3.16 15.67
CA ASP A 21 15.90 2.55 15.06
C ASP A 21 15.62 1.24 14.29
N LYS A 22 14.45 0.60 14.49
CA LYS A 22 14.04 -0.59 13.72
C LYS A 22 13.21 -0.27 12.48
N ARG A 23 12.62 0.93 12.40
CA ARG A 23 11.75 1.31 11.28
C ARG A 23 12.53 1.47 9.96
N GLU A 24 13.79 1.87 10.06
CA GLU A 24 14.67 2.08 8.90
C GLU A 24 15.24 0.78 8.30
N ARG A 25 14.89 -0.39 8.83
CA ARG A 25 15.47 -1.69 8.40
C ARG A 25 14.47 -2.68 7.83
N SER A 26 13.20 -2.31 7.65
CA SER A 26 12.20 -3.20 7.04
C SER A 26 12.20 -3.12 5.52
N LEU A 27 11.82 -4.23 4.86
CA LEU A 27 11.63 -4.25 3.42
C LEU A 27 10.60 -3.21 2.99
N PHE A 28 9.52 -3.07 3.76
CA PHE A 28 8.46 -2.11 3.49
C PHE A 28 8.98 -0.68 3.45
N SER A 29 9.75 -0.23 4.45
CA SER A 29 10.29 1.14 4.46
C SER A 29 11.30 1.39 3.35
N ALA A 30 12.02 0.35 2.91
CA ALA A 30 12.97 0.45 1.80
C ALA A 30 12.31 0.57 0.41
N ILE A 31 11.09 0.06 0.21
CA ILE A 31 10.43 0.04 -1.11
C ILE A 31 9.18 0.93 -1.21
N ASP A 32 8.66 1.43 -0.08
CA ASP A 32 7.50 2.31 -0.09
C ASP A 32 7.89 3.74 -0.54
N HIS A 33 7.68 3.98 -1.83
CA HIS A 33 7.75 5.30 -2.46
C HIS A 33 6.37 5.74 -2.99
N THR A 34 5.29 5.27 -2.36
CA THR A 34 3.94 5.57 -2.82
C THR A 34 3.52 7.00 -2.41
N ASN A 35 2.89 7.73 -3.33
CA ASN A 35 2.42 9.10 -3.07
C ASN A 35 1.11 9.14 -2.25
N THR A 36 0.42 8.02 -2.10
CA THR A 36 -0.89 7.96 -1.42
C THR A 36 -0.90 6.93 -0.31
N LYS A 37 -1.62 7.23 0.79
CA LYS A 37 -1.82 6.29 1.90
C LYS A 37 -2.51 5.00 1.44
N MET A 38 -3.41 5.08 0.48
CA MET A 38 -4.04 3.91 -0.13
C MET A 38 -3.00 3.03 -0.85
N GLY A 39 -2.08 3.64 -1.60
CA GLY A 39 -0.97 2.95 -2.24
C GLY A 39 -0.06 2.24 -1.22
N SER A 40 0.34 2.94 -0.15
CA SER A 40 1.15 2.39 0.93
C SER A 40 0.48 1.19 1.60
N ARG A 41 -0.83 1.29 1.91
CA ARG A 41 -1.65 0.19 2.44
C ARG A 41 -1.70 -1.01 1.49
N LEU A 42 -1.89 -0.76 0.19
CA LEU A 42 -1.94 -1.81 -0.83
C LEU A 42 -0.57 -2.49 -1.01
N LEU A 43 0.52 -1.73 -1.00
CA LEU A 43 1.88 -2.23 -1.09
C LEU A 43 2.18 -3.16 0.09
N ARG A 44 1.85 -2.73 1.31
CA ARG A 44 1.98 -3.55 2.52
C ARG A 44 1.23 -4.89 2.38
N ALA A 45 -0.01 -4.86 1.92
CA ALA A 45 -0.80 -6.08 1.69
C ALA A 45 -0.16 -7.01 0.64
N ASN A 46 0.42 -6.44 -0.43
CA ASN A 46 1.10 -7.22 -1.47
C ASN A 46 2.39 -7.90 -0.96
N ILE A 47 3.12 -7.28 -0.03
CA ILE A 47 4.33 -7.87 0.59
C ILE A 47 3.94 -8.99 1.54
N LEU A 48 2.95 -8.76 2.41
CA LEU A 48 2.53 -9.74 3.43
C LEU A 48 1.81 -10.94 2.81
N GLN A 49 1.14 -10.73 1.68
CA GLN A 49 0.42 -11.77 0.95
C GLN A 49 0.77 -11.74 -0.55
N PRO A 50 1.96 -12.27 -0.92
CA PRO A 50 2.34 -12.33 -2.31
C PRO A 50 1.42 -13.27 -3.11
N SER A 51 1.18 -12.89 -4.36
CA SER A 51 0.41 -13.70 -5.29
C SER A 51 1.19 -14.95 -5.68
N THR A 52 0.48 -16.06 -5.87
CA THR A 52 1.01 -17.32 -6.42
C THR A 52 0.50 -17.58 -7.83
N ASP A 53 -0.39 -16.74 -8.31
CA ASP A 53 -0.92 -16.83 -9.66
C ASP A 53 0.05 -16.16 -10.65
N LEU A 54 0.57 -16.96 -11.59
CA LEU A 54 1.51 -16.49 -12.60
C LEU A 54 0.91 -15.39 -13.47
N SER A 55 -0.39 -15.47 -13.80
CA SER A 55 -1.01 -14.46 -14.66
C SER A 55 -0.98 -13.07 -14.01
N THR A 56 -1.32 -13.02 -12.72
CA THR A 56 -1.24 -11.80 -11.89
C THR A 56 0.20 -11.30 -11.76
N ILE A 57 1.18 -12.19 -11.59
CA ILE A 57 2.59 -11.81 -11.47
C ILE A 57 3.09 -11.17 -12.77
N TYR A 58 2.84 -11.81 -13.91
CA TYR A 58 3.26 -11.27 -15.21
C TYR A 58 2.55 -9.97 -15.57
N ALA A 59 1.27 -9.84 -15.24
CA ALA A 59 0.54 -8.59 -15.43
C ALA A 59 1.17 -7.43 -14.64
N ARG A 60 1.56 -7.66 -13.38
CA ARG A 60 2.26 -6.66 -12.55
C ARG A 60 3.63 -6.30 -13.13
N GLN A 61 4.39 -7.29 -13.57
CA GLN A 61 5.71 -7.06 -14.19
C GLN A 61 5.58 -6.26 -15.50
N THR A 62 4.59 -6.59 -16.32
CA THR A 62 4.30 -5.88 -17.58
C THR A 62 3.94 -4.42 -17.31
N ALA A 63 3.06 -4.16 -16.34
CA ALA A 63 2.71 -2.79 -15.96
C ALA A 63 3.92 -1.97 -15.48
N VAL A 64 4.85 -2.59 -14.74
CA VAL A 64 6.11 -1.92 -14.34
C VAL A 64 6.99 -1.62 -15.56
N LEU A 65 7.13 -2.56 -16.50
CA LEU A 65 7.90 -2.35 -17.72
C LEU A 65 7.31 -1.22 -18.57
N GLU A 66 5.99 -1.16 -18.73
CA GLU A 66 5.32 -0.07 -19.47
C GLU A 66 5.59 1.31 -18.85
N LEU A 67 5.58 1.40 -17.52
CA LEU A 67 5.91 2.64 -16.80
C LEU A 67 7.39 3.03 -16.93
N LEU A 68 8.29 2.05 -17.02
CA LEU A 68 9.72 2.31 -17.24
C LEU A 68 10.03 2.73 -18.68
N ASP A 69 9.32 2.15 -19.66
CA ASP A 69 9.49 2.48 -21.08
C ASP A 69 8.92 3.87 -21.42
N THR A 70 7.93 4.36 -20.65
CA THR A 70 7.25 5.64 -20.90
C THR A 70 7.41 6.60 -19.71
N GLU A 71 8.58 7.23 -19.61
CA GLU A 71 8.95 8.13 -18.51
C GLU A 71 7.99 9.34 -18.34
N GLU A 72 7.49 9.90 -19.45
CA GLU A 72 6.51 11.01 -19.43
C GLU A 72 5.19 10.62 -18.74
N LEU A 73 4.72 9.39 -19.00
CA LEU A 73 3.52 8.85 -18.37
C LEU A 73 3.73 8.68 -16.86
N PHE A 74 4.90 8.17 -16.47
CA PHE A 74 5.24 7.99 -15.06
C PHE A 74 5.25 9.33 -14.29
N PHE A 75 5.92 10.36 -14.81
CA PHE A 75 5.98 11.65 -14.12
C PHE A 75 4.65 12.40 -14.10
N SER A 76 3.88 12.34 -15.19
CA SER A 76 2.55 12.97 -15.24
C SER A 76 1.59 12.32 -14.22
N LEU A 77 1.56 10.99 -14.13
CA LEU A 77 0.77 10.27 -13.13
C LEU A 77 1.25 10.57 -11.72
N SER A 78 2.56 10.52 -11.48
CA SER A 78 3.14 10.78 -10.16
C SER A 78 2.78 12.17 -9.64
N ALA A 79 2.84 13.19 -10.50
CA ALA A 79 2.45 14.55 -10.15
C ALA A 79 0.98 14.66 -9.75
N GLN A 80 0.07 13.98 -10.47
CA GLN A 80 -1.36 14.00 -10.16
C GLN A 80 -1.70 13.23 -8.87
N LEU A 81 -0.98 12.15 -8.58
CA LEU A 81 -1.21 11.32 -7.40
C LEU A 81 -0.84 12.02 -6.07
N VAL A 82 0.06 13.00 -6.10
CA VAL A 82 0.46 13.76 -4.90
C VAL A 82 -0.71 14.58 -4.34
N ASP A 83 -1.56 15.12 -5.20
CA ASP A 83 -2.70 15.95 -4.79
C ASP A 83 -3.95 15.13 -4.43
N MET A 84 -3.88 13.80 -4.51
CA MET A 84 -5.03 12.94 -4.24
C MET A 84 -5.31 12.83 -2.74
N PRO A 85 -6.51 13.20 -2.25
CA PRO A 85 -6.86 13.10 -0.84
C PRO A 85 -7.00 11.63 -0.39
N ASP A 86 -6.97 11.39 0.92
CA ASP A 86 -7.23 10.05 1.49
C ASP A 86 -8.73 9.71 1.37
N ILE A 87 -9.09 9.13 0.23
CA ILE A 87 -10.49 8.76 -0.11
C ILE A 87 -11.06 7.79 0.93
N ASP A 88 -10.26 6.86 1.46
CA ASP A 88 -10.72 5.90 2.47
C ASP A 88 -11.15 6.61 3.76
N ALA A 89 -10.40 7.65 4.17
CA ALA A 89 -10.76 8.46 5.32
C ALA A 89 -12.05 9.26 5.08
N ALA A 90 -12.21 9.81 3.87
CA ALA A 90 -13.43 10.52 3.48
C ALA A 90 -14.66 9.60 3.51
N ILE A 91 -14.57 8.42 2.91
CA ILE A 91 -15.66 7.42 2.93
C ILE A 91 -16.00 7.02 4.37
N THR A 92 -14.97 6.74 5.19
CA THR A 92 -15.16 6.38 6.61
C THR A 92 -15.90 7.48 7.36
N SER A 93 -15.53 8.75 7.14
CA SER A 93 -16.19 9.89 7.79
C SER A 93 -17.68 9.99 7.41
N LEU A 94 -18.03 9.79 6.13
CA LEU A 94 -19.40 9.86 5.65
C LEU A 94 -20.28 8.73 6.23
N ILE A 95 -19.72 7.52 6.31
CA ILE A 95 -20.41 6.37 6.92
C ILE A 95 -20.65 6.64 8.42
N CYS A 96 -19.64 7.10 9.15
CA CYS A 96 -19.77 7.39 10.59
C CYS A 96 -20.82 8.48 10.89
N ILE A 97 -20.93 9.51 10.04
CA ILE A 97 -21.95 10.55 10.18
C ILE A 97 -23.37 9.98 10.03
N SER A 98 -23.58 9.06 9.08
CA SER A 98 -24.90 8.43 8.85
C SER A 98 -25.37 7.52 10.01
N GLN A 99 -24.44 6.95 10.76
CA GLN A 99 -24.74 6.10 11.92
C GLN A 99 -25.12 6.94 13.16
N ALA A 100 -24.51 8.11 13.34
CA ALA A 100 -24.80 9.03 14.44
C ALA A 100 -26.22 9.61 14.38
N THR A 101 -26.81 9.72 13.19
CA THR A 101 -28.21 10.16 13.02
C THR A 101 -29.22 9.03 13.16
N THR A 102 -28.80 7.78 13.02
CA THR A 102 -29.71 6.62 13.03
C THR A 102 -29.93 6.03 14.44
N SER A 103 -29.09 6.36 15.44
CA SER A 103 -29.24 5.84 16.82
C SER A 103 -30.13 6.70 17.75
N ARG A 104 -30.98 7.57 17.20
CA ARG A 104 -31.99 8.35 17.96
C ARG A 104 -33.40 8.05 17.44
N GLN A 105 -33.88 6.83 17.65
CA GLN A 105 -35.30 6.50 17.77
C GLN A 105 -35.47 5.39 18.80
#